data_AF-A0A0G1J4T9-F1
#
_entry.id   AF-A0A0G1J4T9-F1
#
_cell.length_a   1.000
_cell.length_b   1.000
_cell.length_c   1.000
_cell.angle_alpha   90.00
_cell.angle_beta   90.00
_cell.angle_gamma   90.00
#
_symmetry.space_group_name_H-M   'P 1'
#
loop_
_entity.id
_entity.type
_entity.pdbx_description
1 polymer ?
#
loop_
_entity_poly.entity_id
_entity_poly.type
_entity_poly.pdbx_seq_one_letter_code
_entity_poly.pdbx_strand_id
1 'polypeptide(L)'
;MSAELLNRIRNLEKRIERLGERPAPFLEDLRFPATPGQQNPAVAKPDYDFTNLGFLFDAGSVESIYIIAQMPHDWVAGGIIYPHVHWMPTTTNTGSVVWTIGYKWTNIDDADAGSVLYPTVTQAGNGTAYVHQVADITAIDGTGKTSSSILSIGLFRNATDGADTYTGDALLKEFDIHYMKNPSKSYWTV
;
A
#
# COMPACT_ATOMS: atom_id res chain seq x y z
N MET A 1 0.93 56.92 -6.03
CA MET A 1 0.81 55.61 -5.35
C MET A 1 1.99 55.46 -4.41
N SER A 2 1.80 55.17 -3.12
CA SER A 2 2.92 55.08 -2.17
C SER A 2 3.78 53.84 -2.44
N ALA A 3 5.08 53.91 -2.16
CA ALA A 3 6.01 52.79 -2.34
C ALA A 3 5.58 51.53 -1.58
N GLU A 4 4.89 51.71 -0.46
CA GLU A 4 4.31 50.62 0.34
C GLU A 4 3.17 49.91 -0.41
N LEU A 5 2.30 50.65 -1.10
CA LEU A 5 1.22 50.07 -1.89
C LEU A 5 1.77 49.24 -3.06
N LEU A 6 2.83 49.73 -3.72
CA LEU A 6 3.54 49.02 -4.79
C LEU A 6 4.19 47.73 -4.31
N ASN A 7 4.76 47.72 -3.11
CA ASN A 7 5.35 46.51 -2.52
C ASN A 7 4.27 45.50 -2.12
N ARG A 8 3.14 45.97 -1.58
CA ARG A 8 1.99 45.11 -1.29
C ARG A 8 1.43 44.45 -2.55
N ILE A 9 1.25 45.21 -3.63
CA ILE A 9 0.74 44.69 -4.91
C ILE A 9 1.69 43.63 -5.47
N ARG A 10 3.01 43.92 -5.53
CA ARG A 10 3.99 42.93 -6.02
C ARG A 10 4.04 41.65 -5.17
N ASN A 11 3.85 41.77 -3.86
CA ASN A 11 3.79 40.60 -2.98
C ASN A 11 2.50 39.80 -3.18
N LEU A 12 1.38 40.47 -3.48
CA LEU A 12 0.12 39.81 -3.81
C LEU A 12 0.19 39.12 -5.17
N GLU A 13 0.77 39.74 -6.19
CA GLU A 13 0.98 39.14 -7.51
C GLU A 13 1.80 37.84 -7.41
N LYS A 14 2.93 37.87 -6.72
CA LYS A 14 3.75 36.66 -6.46
C LYS A 14 3.02 35.59 -5.66
N ARG A 15 2.05 35.97 -4.84
CA ARG A 15 1.26 35.04 -4.03
C ARG A 15 0.11 34.44 -4.84
N ILE A 16 -0.49 35.21 -5.73
CA ILE A 16 -1.51 34.76 -6.69
C ILE A 16 -0.89 33.80 -7.71
N GLU A 17 0.28 34.12 -8.26
CA GLU A 17 1.02 33.26 -9.19
C GLU A 17 1.32 31.88 -8.56
N ARG A 18 1.85 31.87 -7.33
CA ARG A 18 2.08 30.63 -6.56
C ARG A 18 0.81 29.85 -6.20
N LEU A 19 -0.34 30.51 -6.15
CA LEU A 19 -1.63 29.84 -5.90
C LEU A 19 -2.20 29.22 -7.18
N GLY A 20 -1.94 29.83 -8.35
CA GLY A 20 -2.33 29.29 -9.65
C GLY A 20 -1.53 28.07 -10.10
N GLU A 21 -0.34 27.88 -9.55
CA GLU A 21 0.57 26.77 -9.89
C GLU A 21 0.50 25.56 -8.94
N ARG A 22 -0.36 25.57 -7.91
CA ARG A 22 -0.46 24.41 -7.00
C ARG A 22 -0.94 23.19 -7.81
N PRO A 23 -0.11 22.13 -7.96
CA PRO A 23 -0.52 20.96 -8.73
C PRO A 23 -1.77 20.35 -8.10
N ALA A 24 -2.65 19.79 -8.92
CA ALA A 24 -3.75 19.00 -8.38
C ALA A 24 -3.19 17.80 -7.60
N PRO A 25 -3.88 17.32 -6.55
CA PRO A 25 -3.54 16.05 -5.91
C PRO A 25 -3.44 14.92 -6.94
N PHE A 26 -2.42 14.07 -6.80
CA PHE A 26 -2.19 12.90 -7.64
C PHE A 26 -1.83 11.69 -6.77
N LEU A 27 -1.91 10.47 -7.34
CA LEU A 27 -1.55 9.25 -6.62
C LEU A 27 -0.03 9.08 -6.54
N GLU A 28 0.45 8.75 -5.36
CA GLU A 28 1.85 8.43 -5.06
C GLU A 28 1.90 7.14 -4.23
N ASP A 29 3.04 6.46 -4.25
CA ASP A 29 3.15 5.12 -3.70
C ASP A 29 3.89 5.14 -2.37
N LEU A 30 3.26 4.55 -1.35
CA LEU A 30 3.94 4.18 -0.13
C LEU A 30 4.50 2.77 -0.32
N ARG A 31 5.83 2.68 -0.50
CA ARG A 31 6.51 1.42 -0.81
C ARG A 31 7.24 0.87 0.39
N PHE A 32 7.27 -0.45 0.49
CA PHE A 32 7.87 -1.16 1.62
C PHE A 32 8.75 -2.29 1.11
N PRO A 33 9.87 -2.58 1.78
CA PRO A 33 10.57 -3.81 1.51
C PRO A 33 9.68 -4.98 2.00
N ALA A 34 9.35 -5.89 1.09
CA ALA A 34 8.83 -7.20 1.48
C ALA A 34 9.96 -7.91 2.25
N THR A 35 9.86 -7.95 3.58
CA THR A 35 10.83 -8.64 4.44
C THR A 35 10.15 -9.85 5.07
N PRO A 36 10.85 -10.99 5.19
CA PRO A 36 10.29 -12.15 5.84
C PRO A 36 10.23 -11.84 7.34
N GLY A 37 9.06 -11.44 7.82
CA GLY A 37 8.80 -11.22 9.23
C GLY A 37 8.55 -12.54 9.94
N GLN A 38 9.57 -13.37 10.19
CA GLN A 38 9.39 -14.52 11.09
C GLN A 38 9.56 -14.05 12.54
N GLN A 39 8.46 -13.98 13.31
CA GLN A 39 8.49 -13.79 14.77
C GLN A 39 8.04 -15.03 15.56
N ASN A 40 7.34 -16.00 14.95
CA ASN A 40 6.80 -17.19 15.63
C ASN A 40 7.01 -18.48 14.81
N PRO A 41 7.67 -19.52 15.36
CA PRO A 41 7.88 -20.81 14.68
C PRO A 41 6.62 -21.66 14.49
N ALA A 42 5.48 -21.29 15.07
CA ALA A 42 4.22 -22.04 14.96
C ALA A 42 3.36 -21.70 13.73
N VAL A 43 3.77 -20.72 12.91
CA VAL A 43 3.04 -20.29 11.69
C VAL A 43 3.95 -20.50 10.49
N ALA A 44 3.40 -21.09 9.42
CA ALA A 44 4.12 -21.26 8.15
C ALA A 44 4.51 -19.89 7.57
N LYS A 45 5.67 -19.84 6.89
CA LYS A 45 6.21 -18.62 6.29
C LYS A 45 6.53 -18.91 4.83
N PRO A 46 6.41 -17.90 3.95
CA PRO A 46 6.76 -18.11 2.57
C PRO A 46 8.27 -18.33 2.43
N ASP A 47 8.65 -19.26 1.57
CA ASP A 47 10.05 -19.52 1.24
C ASP A 47 10.59 -18.41 0.33
N TYR A 48 11.88 -18.07 0.48
CA TYR A 48 12.51 -17.12 -0.44
C TYR A 48 13.10 -17.87 -1.64
N ASP A 49 12.63 -17.52 -2.84
CA ASP A 49 13.19 -18.01 -4.09
C ASP A 49 14.44 -17.18 -4.46
N PHE A 50 15.61 -17.81 -4.34
CA PHE A 50 16.89 -17.19 -4.70
C PHE A 50 17.15 -17.13 -6.21
N THR A 51 16.39 -17.87 -7.03
CA THR A 51 16.52 -17.85 -8.49
C THR A 51 15.70 -16.72 -9.07
N ASN A 52 14.42 -16.66 -8.70
CA ASN A 52 13.52 -15.65 -9.22
C ASN A 52 13.45 -14.40 -8.33
N LEU A 53 14.05 -14.38 -7.14
CA LEU A 53 14.12 -13.25 -6.21
C LEU A 53 12.73 -12.78 -5.73
N GLY A 54 12.13 -13.52 -4.80
CA GLY A 54 10.83 -13.18 -4.20
C GLY A 54 10.38 -14.20 -3.16
N PHE A 55 9.22 -13.95 -2.54
CA PHE A 55 8.63 -14.86 -1.54
C PHE A 55 7.57 -15.76 -2.18
N LEU A 56 7.71 -17.06 -2.02
CA LEU A 56 6.77 -18.07 -2.52
C LEU A 56 5.69 -18.32 -1.48
N PHE A 57 4.45 -17.93 -1.79
CA PHE A 57 3.27 -18.22 -0.97
C PHE A 57 2.65 -19.55 -1.40
N ASP A 58 2.67 -20.53 -0.50
CA ASP A 58 2.17 -21.89 -0.71
C ASP A 58 0.66 -21.91 -1.05
N ALA A 59 0.25 -22.92 -1.82
CA ALA A 59 -1.16 -23.15 -2.17
C ALA A 59 -1.89 -24.01 -1.12
N GLY A 60 -1.18 -24.75 -0.28
CA GLY A 60 -1.75 -25.64 0.75
C GLY A 60 -1.85 -25.02 2.14
N SER A 61 -1.14 -23.91 2.37
CA SER A 61 -0.93 -23.33 3.70
C SER A 61 -1.08 -21.81 3.65
N VAL A 62 -1.70 -21.24 4.69
CA VAL A 62 -1.74 -19.78 4.84
C VAL A 62 -0.42 -19.31 5.42
N GLU A 63 0.29 -18.49 4.65
CA GLU A 63 1.57 -17.90 5.00
C GLU A 63 1.44 -16.38 4.96
N SER A 64 2.22 -15.67 5.78
CA SER A 64 2.08 -14.21 5.92
C SER A 64 3.41 -13.48 5.99
N ILE A 65 3.41 -12.24 5.54
CA ILE A 65 4.44 -11.24 5.83
C ILE A 65 3.82 -10.04 6.55
N TYR A 66 4.61 -9.34 7.35
CA TYR A 66 4.13 -8.21 8.15
C TYR A 66 4.77 -6.91 7.70
N ILE A 67 3.96 -5.86 7.64
CA ILE A 67 4.32 -4.54 7.13
C ILE A 67 3.79 -3.51 8.12
N ILE A 68 4.64 -2.59 8.57
CA ILE A 68 4.25 -1.47 9.42
C ILE A 68 4.66 -0.20 8.71
N ALA A 69 3.68 0.69 8.52
CA ALA A 69 3.80 1.86 7.69
C ALA A 69 3.30 3.09 8.46
N GLN A 70 4.02 4.19 8.36
CA GLN A 70 3.50 5.50 8.75
C GLN A 70 2.92 6.18 7.51
N MET A 71 1.70 6.72 7.63
CA MET A 71 1.13 7.56 6.59
C MET A 71 1.95 8.86 6.44
N PRO A 72 2.35 9.21 5.21
CA PRO A 72 3.26 10.33 5.01
C PRO A 72 2.57 11.68 5.25
N HIS A 73 3.38 12.71 5.55
CA HIS A 73 2.90 14.05 5.86
C HIS A 73 2.24 14.77 4.67
N ASP A 74 2.62 14.38 3.46
CA ASP A 74 2.06 14.90 2.22
C ASP A 74 0.81 14.11 1.78
N TRP A 75 0.37 13.05 2.46
CA TRP A 75 -0.92 12.44 2.17
C TRP A 75 -2.10 13.39 2.47
N VAL A 76 -3.15 13.32 1.64
CA VAL A 76 -4.45 13.95 1.89
C VAL A 76 -5.16 13.16 2.99
N ALA A 77 -4.98 13.61 4.24
CA ALA A 77 -5.64 13.03 5.41
C ALA A 77 -7.15 12.81 5.20
N GLY A 78 -7.65 11.64 5.59
CA GLY A 78 -9.02 11.21 5.31
C GLY A 78 -9.23 10.56 3.94
N GLY A 79 -8.24 10.58 3.04
CA GLY A 79 -8.37 10.05 1.69
C GLY A 79 -8.44 8.53 1.61
N ILE A 80 -8.98 8.02 0.50
CA ILE A 80 -8.96 6.58 0.19
C ILE A 80 -7.53 6.17 -0.19
N ILE A 81 -7.12 4.97 0.25
CA ILE A 81 -5.87 4.34 -0.15
C ILE A 81 -6.14 3.04 -0.91
N TYR A 82 -5.24 2.67 -1.82
CA TYR A 82 -5.41 1.53 -2.74
C TYR A 82 -4.20 0.60 -2.60
N PRO A 83 -4.30 -0.49 -1.81
CA PRO A 83 -3.22 -1.45 -1.65
C PRO A 83 -3.07 -2.35 -2.89
N HIS A 84 -1.84 -2.59 -3.31
CA HIS A 84 -1.51 -3.44 -4.44
C HIS A 84 -0.56 -4.56 -4.05
N VAL A 85 -0.74 -5.71 -4.70
CA VAL A 85 0.15 -6.87 -4.57
C VAL A 85 0.79 -7.15 -5.92
N HIS A 86 2.10 -6.94 -6.00
CA HIS A 86 2.91 -7.30 -7.16
C HIS A 86 3.36 -8.76 -7.02
N TRP A 87 2.88 -9.64 -7.90
CA TRP A 87 3.17 -11.08 -7.81
C TRP A 87 3.36 -11.72 -9.19
N MET A 88 3.78 -12.97 -9.20
CA MET A 88 3.93 -13.79 -10.39
C MET A 88 3.44 -15.22 -10.15
N PRO A 89 2.69 -15.83 -11.08
CA PRO A 89 2.40 -17.26 -11.04
C PRO A 89 3.68 -18.05 -11.32
N THR A 90 3.98 -19.10 -10.57
CA THR A 90 5.19 -19.95 -10.80
C THR A 90 5.00 -21.00 -11.89
N THR A 91 3.77 -21.19 -12.34
CA THR A 91 3.35 -22.17 -13.37
C THR A 91 2.44 -21.52 -14.42
N THR A 92 2.07 -22.27 -15.46
CA THR A 92 1.10 -21.86 -16.49
C THR A 92 -0.37 -22.04 -16.07
N ASN A 93 -0.65 -22.38 -14.81
CA ASN A 93 -2.02 -22.51 -14.29
C ASN A 93 -2.74 -21.14 -14.34
N THR A 94 -4.02 -21.12 -14.68
CA THR A 94 -4.89 -19.93 -14.75
C THR A 94 -5.89 -19.83 -13.59
N GLY A 95 -5.79 -20.73 -12.60
CA GLY A 95 -6.51 -20.66 -11.33
C GLY A 95 -6.21 -19.34 -10.60
N SER A 96 -7.08 -19.00 -9.66
CA SER A 96 -7.01 -17.73 -8.95
C SER A 96 -6.27 -17.83 -7.63
N VAL A 97 -5.51 -16.79 -7.31
CA VAL A 97 -4.93 -16.55 -5.99
C VAL A 97 -5.81 -15.55 -5.26
N VAL A 98 -6.08 -15.80 -3.97
CA VAL A 98 -6.82 -14.87 -3.11
C VAL A 98 -5.84 -14.13 -2.21
N TRP A 99 -5.51 -12.89 -2.57
CA TRP A 99 -4.67 -12.02 -1.75
C TRP A 99 -5.51 -11.30 -0.71
N THR A 100 -5.08 -11.33 0.56
CA THR A 100 -5.78 -10.68 1.66
C THR A 100 -4.79 -9.94 2.55
N ILE A 101 -5.19 -8.78 3.05
CA ILE A 101 -4.46 -8.11 4.14
C ILE A 101 -5.31 -8.15 5.40
N GLY A 102 -4.71 -8.45 6.54
CA GLY A 102 -5.27 -8.14 7.85
C GLY A 102 -4.65 -6.84 8.34
N TYR A 103 -5.43 -5.79 8.60
CA TYR A 103 -4.85 -4.51 9.03
C TYR A 103 -5.54 -3.85 10.22
N LYS A 104 -4.77 -3.00 10.91
CA LYS A 104 -5.22 -1.98 11.87
C LYS A 104 -4.60 -0.64 11.51
N TRP A 105 -5.35 0.45 11.76
CA TRP A 105 -4.93 1.80 11.43
C TRP A 105 -5.19 2.74 12.62
N THR A 106 -4.11 3.27 13.20
CA THR A 106 -4.16 3.97 14.51
C THR A 106 -3.54 5.35 14.39
N ASN A 107 -4.29 6.38 14.81
CA ASN A 107 -3.74 7.74 14.87
C ASN A 107 -2.81 7.90 16.09
N ILE A 108 -2.02 8.96 16.09
CA ILE A 108 -1.28 9.40 17.27
C ILE A 108 -2.30 9.72 18.38
N ASP A 109 -1.99 9.33 19.61
CA ASP A 109 -2.80 9.51 20.82
C ASP A 109 -4.15 8.76 20.87
N ASP A 110 -4.50 7.99 19.83
CA ASP A 110 -5.66 7.10 19.85
C ASP A 110 -5.32 5.72 20.45
N ALA A 111 -6.27 5.14 21.20
CA ALA A 111 -6.15 3.75 21.64
C ALA A 111 -6.35 2.78 20.47
N ASP A 112 -5.47 1.78 20.36
CA ASP A 112 -5.54 0.75 19.31
C ASP A 112 -6.57 -0.37 19.64
N ALA A 113 -7.83 0.01 19.87
CA ALA A 113 -8.88 -0.86 20.42
C ALA A 113 -9.79 -1.54 19.38
N GLY A 114 -9.61 -1.25 18.09
CA GLY A 114 -10.45 -1.80 17.02
C GLY A 114 -10.14 -3.26 16.65
N SER A 115 -11.09 -3.91 15.97
CA SER A 115 -10.88 -5.21 15.33
C SER A 115 -9.97 -5.11 14.10
N VAL A 116 -9.27 -6.20 13.77
CA VAL A 116 -8.54 -6.32 12.49
C VAL A 116 -9.55 -6.43 11.34
N LEU A 117 -9.28 -5.71 10.25
CA LEU A 117 -10.08 -5.72 9.03
C LEU A 117 -9.38 -6.51 7.92
N TYR A 118 -10.15 -7.18 7.06
CA TYR A 118 -9.64 -8.17 6.08
C TYR A 118 -10.11 -7.93 4.63
N PRO A 119 -9.74 -6.82 3.97
CA PRO A 119 -10.01 -6.65 2.55
C PRO A 119 -9.22 -7.67 1.72
N THR A 120 -9.83 -8.12 0.63
CA THR A 120 -9.31 -9.19 -0.23
C THR A 120 -9.47 -8.86 -1.71
N VAL A 121 -8.75 -9.60 -2.56
CA VAL A 121 -8.91 -9.64 -4.01
C VAL A 121 -8.63 -11.05 -4.52
N THR A 122 -9.44 -11.50 -5.48
CA THR A 122 -9.23 -12.74 -6.22
C THR A 122 -8.69 -12.40 -7.61
N GLN A 123 -7.51 -12.92 -7.97
CA GLN A 123 -6.92 -12.69 -9.29
C GLN A 123 -6.44 -14.00 -9.92
N ALA A 124 -6.86 -14.26 -11.16
CA ALA A 124 -6.39 -15.38 -11.97
C ALA A 124 -4.91 -15.23 -12.35
N GLY A 125 -4.17 -16.33 -12.31
CA GLY A 125 -2.85 -16.42 -12.91
C GLY A 125 -2.92 -16.14 -14.42
N ASN A 126 -1.91 -15.44 -14.94
CA ASN A 126 -1.89 -15.01 -16.34
C ASN A 126 -1.85 -16.18 -17.36
N GLY A 127 -1.51 -17.40 -16.91
CA GLY A 127 -1.32 -18.57 -17.78
C GLY A 127 0.11 -18.71 -18.32
N THR A 128 1.00 -17.77 -18.00
CA THR A 128 2.44 -17.85 -18.28
C THR A 128 3.21 -17.74 -16.98
N ALA A 129 4.13 -18.67 -16.73
CA ALA A 129 4.94 -18.67 -15.52
C ALA A 129 5.85 -17.42 -15.46
N TYR A 130 6.03 -16.89 -14.25
CA TYR A 130 6.90 -15.76 -13.91
C TYR A 130 6.55 -14.44 -14.61
N VAL A 131 5.29 -14.27 -15.05
CA VAL A 131 4.78 -12.99 -15.54
C VAL A 131 4.34 -12.10 -14.38
N HIS A 132 4.86 -10.87 -14.34
CA HIS A 132 4.48 -9.88 -13.36
C HIS A 132 3.01 -9.46 -13.51
N GLN A 133 2.24 -9.62 -12.44
CA GLN A 133 0.85 -9.21 -12.30
C GLN A 133 0.68 -8.33 -11.06
N VAL A 134 -0.32 -7.45 -11.10
CA VAL A 134 -0.69 -6.59 -9.97
C VAL A 134 -2.13 -6.92 -9.59
N ALA A 135 -2.34 -7.29 -8.33
CA ALA A 135 -3.68 -7.54 -7.78
C ALA A 135 -4.12 -6.33 -6.94
N ASP A 136 -5.28 -5.77 -7.27
CA ASP A 136 -5.82 -4.59 -6.60
C ASP A 136 -6.70 -5.00 -5.42
N ILE A 137 -6.17 -4.88 -4.20
CA ILE A 137 -6.95 -5.16 -2.99
C ILE A 137 -8.06 -4.10 -2.87
N THR A 138 -9.20 -4.53 -2.33
CA THR A 138 -10.32 -3.62 -2.02
C THR A 138 -9.82 -2.35 -1.31
N ALA A 139 -10.18 -1.19 -1.89
CA ALA A 139 -9.75 0.12 -1.40
C ALA A 139 -10.18 0.35 0.06
N ILE A 140 -9.34 1.07 0.81
CA ILE A 140 -9.57 1.35 2.23
C ILE A 140 -9.96 2.81 2.41
N ASP A 141 -11.10 3.05 3.04
CA ASP A 141 -11.55 4.38 3.43
C ASP A 141 -10.72 4.90 4.61
N GLY A 142 -9.98 5.99 4.38
CA GLY A 142 -9.16 6.66 5.39
C GLY A 142 -9.92 7.66 6.25
N THR A 143 -11.25 7.75 6.17
CA THR A 143 -12.06 8.70 6.95
C THR A 143 -11.68 8.68 8.44
N GLY A 144 -11.37 9.87 8.98
CA GLY A 144 -10.94 10.04 10.37
C GLY A 144 -9.46 9.71 10.66
N LYS A 145 -8.68 9.33 9.65
CA LYS A 145 -7.24 9.07 9.77
C LYS A 145 -6.40 10.28 9.39
N THR A 146 -5.31 10.48 10.13
CA THR A 146 -4.45 11.66 10.02
C THR A 146 -3.08 11.30 9.43
N SER A 147 -2.34 12.30 8.94
CA SER A 147 -0.92 12.10 8.63
C SER A 147 -0.18 11.60 9.87
N SER A 148 0.83 10.76 9.67
CA SER A 148 1.61 10.10 10.74
C SER A 148 0.86 9.05 11.56
N SER A 149 -0.38 8.73 11.20
CA SER A 149 -1.03 7.51 11.68
C SER A 149 -0.28 6.27 11.21
N ILE A 150 -0.34 5.20 12.00
CA ILE A 150 0.34 3.94 11.75
C ILE A 150 -0.65 2.93 11.17
N LEU A 151 -0.29 2.34 10.04
CA LEU A 151 -0.97 1.22 9.40
C LEU A 151 -0.13 -0.03 9.65
N SER A 152 -0.69 -0.98 10.40
CA SER A 152 -0.09 -2.29 10.67
C SER A 152 -0.81 -3.34 9.85
N ILE A 153 -0.07 -4.09 9.02
CA ILE A 153 -0.61 -5.01 8.00
C ILE A 153 0.06 -6.38 8.13
N GLY A 154 -0.74 -7.43 8.03
CA GLY A 154 -0.29 -8.76 7.63
C GLY A 154 -0.81 -9.08 6.23
N LEU A 155 0.07 -9.20 5.24
CA LEU A 155 -0.27 -9.64 3.88
C LEU A 155 -0.16 -11.16 3.81
N PHE A 156 -1.18 -11.82 3.26
CA PHE A 156 -1.20 -13.25 3.07
C PHE A 156 -1.99 -13.68 1.83
N ARG A 157 -1.64 -14.87 1.33
CA ARG A 157 -2.49 -15.63 0.43
C ARG A 157 -3.49 -16.44 1.25
N ASN A 158 -4.79 -16.28 1.00
CA ASN A 158 -5.82 -17.04 1.68
C ASN A 158 -6.05 -18.40 0.99
N ALA A 159 -5.09 -19.31 1.15
CA ALA A 159 -5.11 -20.66 0.58
C ALA A 159 -6.32 -21.52 1.02
N THR A 160 -7.04 -21.12 2.08
CA THR A 160 -8.24 -21.83 2.55
C THR A 160 -9.55 -21.34 1.93
N ASP A 161 -9.51 -20.24 1.17
CA ASP A 161 -10.67 -19.72 0.48
C ASP A 161 -11.00 -20.60 -0.73
N GLY A 162 -12.28 -20.94 -0.91
CA GLY A 162 -12.71 -21.77 -2.05
C GLY A 162 -12.50 -21.11 -3.42
N ALA A 163 -12.28 -19.79 -3.46
CA ALA A 163 -11.91 -19.07 -4.68
C ALA A 163 -10.39 -19.14 -4.97
N ASP A 164 -9.57 -19.54 -3.99
CA ASP A 164 -8.14 -19.82 -4.22
C ASP A 164 -8.02 -21.19 -4.91
N THR A 165 -7.84 -21.14 -6.22
CA THR A 165 -7.86 -22.29 -7.13
C THR A 165 -6.52 -22.45 -7.87
N TYR A 166 -5.57 -21.56 -7.62
CA TYR A 166 -4.24 -21.64 -8.18
C TYR A 166 -3.44 -22.73 -7.44
N THR A 167 -2.99 -23.77 -8.11
CA THR A 167 -2.40 -24.93 -7.42
C THR A 167 -0.89 -24.85 -7.21
N GLY A 168 -0.23 -23.80 -7.72
CA GLY A 168 1.20 -23.58 -7.54
C GLY A 168 1.49 -22.51 -6.50
N ASP A 169 2.76 -22.28 -6.22
CA ASP A 169 3.18 -21.17 -5.37
C ASP A 169 2.99 -19.84 -6.09
N ALA A 170 2.59 -18.80 -5.35
CA ALA A 170 2.51 -17.44 -5.86
C ALA A 170 3.76 -16.67 -5.42
N LEU A 171 4.57 -16.20 -6.38
CA LEU A 171 5.81 -15.48 -6.09
C LEU A 171 5.52 -13.98 -5.89
N LEU A 172 5.57 -13.51 -4.65
CA LEU A 172 5.46 -12.10 -4.28
C LEU A 172 6.75 -11.33 -4.63
N LYS A 173 6.57 -10.13 -5.20
CA LYS A 173 7.63 -9.18 -5.54
C LYS A 173 7.62 -7.96 -4.65
N GLU A 174 6.47 -7.32 -4.51
CA GLU A 174 6.33 -6.07 -3.78
C GLU A 174 4.89 -5.92 -3.27
N PHE A 175 4.75 -5.12 -2.22
CA PHE A 175 3.48 -4.59 -1.75
C PHE A 175 3.64 -3.09 -1.61
N ASP A 176 2.71 -2.35 -2.18
CA ASP A 176 2.65 -0.90 -2.12
C ASP A 176 1.21 -0.44 -1.86
N ILE A 177 1.08 0.83 -1.51
CA ILE A 177 -0.20 1.48 -1.31
C ILE A 177 -0.19 2.80 -2.05
N HIS A 178 -1.05 2.95 -3.06
CA HIS A 178 -1.32 4.24 -3.66
C HIS A 178 -2.13 5.09 -2.69
N TYR A 179 -1.69 6.32 -2.47
CA TYR A 179 -2.41 7.33 -1.68
C TYR A 179 -2.48 8.65 -2.42
N MET A 180 -3.50 9.44 -2.12
CA MET A 180 -3.62 10.78 -2.68
C MET A 180 -2.62 11.73 -2.02
N LYS A 181 -1.69 12.28 -2.80
CA LYS A 181 -0.69 13.23 -2.33
C LYS A 181 -1.18 14.66 -2.44
N ASN A 182 -0.95 15.45 -1.41
CA ASN A 182 -1.10 16.88 -1.34
C ASN A 182 0.25 17.55 -1.70
N PRO A 183 0.41 18.05 -2.93
CA PRO A 183 1.69 18.58 -3.42
C PRO A 183 2.10 19.88 -2.71
N SER A 184 1.21 20.47 -1.91
CA SER A 184 1.47 21.74 -1.22
C SER A 184 1.99 21.60 0.21
N LYS A 185 2.15 20.37 0.72
CA LYS A 185 2.69 20.05 2.06
C LYS A 185 4.16 19.59 2.01
N SER A 186 5.01 20.27 1.24
CA SER A 186 6.46 20.04 1.31
C SER A 186 7.05 20.79 2.52
N TYR A 187 7.45 20.04 3.55
CA TYR A 187 8.06 20.61 4.76
C TYR A 187 9.57 20.73 4.62
N TRP A 188 10.05 21.67 3.79
CA TRP A 188 11.37 22.27 3.92
C TRP A 188 11.37 23.65 3.26
N THR A 189 10.94 24.68 3.98
CA THR A 189 11.44 26.04 3.72
C THR A 189 12.62 26.24 4.66
N VAL A 190 13.83 26.11 4.12
CA VAL A 190 15.06 26.58 4.77
C VAL A 190 15.12 28.11 4.65
#